data_AF-A0A920NZJ4-F1
#
_entry.id   AF-A0A920NZJ4-F1
#
_cell.length_a   1.000
_cell.length_b   1.000
_cell.length_c   1.000
_cell.angle_alpha   90.00
_cell.angle_beta   90.00
_cell.angle_gamma   90.00
#
_symmetry.space_group_name_H-M   'P 1'
#
loop_
_entity.id
_entity.type
_entity.pdbx_description
1 polymer ?
#
loop_
_entity_poly.entity_id
_entity_poly.type
_entity_poly.pdbx_seq_one_letter_code
_entity_poly.pdbx_strand_id
1 'polypeptide(L)'
;MCLVEIEKSPKPVASCAMPVSEGMNIKTNTEKVEKARKGVMEFLLANHPLDCPVCDQGGECDLQDQSMFYGIDKSRYKENKRFVPEKYMGPLIKTQMTRCIHCTRCIRFATEVAGVTELEQLVEVKICKLPHI
;
A
#
# COMPACT_ATOMS: atom_id res chain seq x y z
N MET A 1 6.03 3.21 2.19
CA MET A 1 6.50 4.23 1.22
C MET A 1 7.43 5.26 1.87
N CYS A 2 7.10 5.79 3.04
CA CYS A 2 7.80 6.88 3.71
C CYS A 2 9.13 6.50 4.41
N LEU A 3 9.82 5.45 3.96
CA LEU A 3 11.07 5.00 4.58
C LEU A 3 12.18 6.04 4.33
N VAL A 4 12.92 6.39 5.39
CA VAL A 4 14.04 7.33 5.37
C VAL A 4 15.20 6.80 6.22
N GLU A 5 16.42 7.25 5.95
CA GLU A 5 17.61 6.87 6.71
C GLU A 5 17.93 7.94 7.75
N ILE A 6 18.22 7.51 8.98
CA ILE A 6 18.72 8.36 10.06
C ILE A 6 20.13 7.87 10.39
N GLU A 7 21.11 8.77 10.49
CA GLU A 7 22.54 8.41 10.60
C GLU A 7 22.88 7.43 11.73
N LYS A 8 22.13 7.48 12.84
CA LYS A 8 22.32 6.61 14.02
C LYS A 8 21.39 5.39 14.04
N SER A 9 20.58 5.18 12.99
CA SER A 9 19.67 4.04 12.89
C SER A 9 20.24 2.97 11.97
N PRO A 10 20.31 1.69 12.38
CA PRO A 10 20.79 0.61 11.53
C PRO A 10 19.82 0.23 10.41
N LYS A 11 18.54 0.63 10.51
CA LYS A 11 17.47 0.30 9.54
C LYS A 11 16.75 1.58 9.10
N PRO A 12 16.23 1.62 7.85
CA PRO A 12 15.33 2.69 7.42
C PRO A 12 14.11 2.77 8.34
N VAL A 13 13.75 3.98 8.75
CA VAL A 13 12.63 4.24 9.66
C VAL A 13 11.43 4.79 8.91
N ALA A 14 10.22 4.53 9.40
CA ALA A 14 9.00 5.09 8.85
C ALA A 14 8.84 6.55 9.30
N SER A 15 9.08 7.50 8.39
CA SER A 15 9.01 8.94 8.71
C SER A 15 7.63 9.42 9.14
N CYS A 16 6.54 8.74 8.74
CA CYS A 16 5.18 9.14 9.12
C CYS A 16 4.83 8.86 10.59
N ALA A 17 5.59 8.03 11.28
CA ALA A 17 5.31 7.61 12.66
C ALA A 17 6.46 7.93 13.63
N MET A 18 7.68 8.12 13.12
CA MET A 18 8.83 8.43 13.96
C MET A 18 8.78 9.91 14.40
N PRO A 19 8.73 10.21 15.70
CA PRO A 19 8.82 11.59 16.18
C PRO A 19 10.23 12.15 15.91
N VAL A 20 10.31 13.46 15.62
CA VAL A 20 11.58 14.15 15.46
C VAL A 20 12.24 14.35 16.83
N SER A 21 13.57 14.28 16.88
CA SER A 21 14.35 14.60 18.08
C SER A 21 15.56 15.44 17.71
N GLU A 22 16.06 16.18 18.70
CA GLU A 22 17.19 17.09 18.49
C GLU A 22 18.45 16.32 18.05
N GLY A 23 19.15 16.88 17.05
CA GLY A 23 20.33 16.24 16.46
C GLY A 23 20.04 15.06 15.52
N MET A 24 18.79 14.82 15.12
CA MET A 24 18.49 13.88 14.04
C MET A 24 18.91 14.45 12.68
N ASN A 25 19.78 13.72 11.97
CA ASN A 25 20.11 13.98 10.58
C ASN A 25 19.39 12.97 9.68
N ILE A 26 18.38 13.44 8.95
CA ILE A 26 17.50 12.63 8.10
C ILE A 26 17.97 12.71 6.66
N LYS A 27 18.34 11.57 6.09
CA LYS A 27 18.72 11.45 4.69
C LYS A 27 17.60 10.79 3.90
N THR A 28 17.15 11.48 2.86
CA THR A 28 15.99 11.07 2.05
C THR A 28 16.37 10.55 0.65
N ASN A 29 17.63 10.74 0.24
CA ASN A 29 18.15 10.47 -1.09
C ASN A 29 19.37 9.53 -1.10
N THR A 30 19.48 8.63 -0.13
CA THR A 30 20.53 7.60 -0.11
C THR A 30 20.11 6.37 -0.92
N GLU A 31 21.09 5.60 -1.39
CA GLU A 31 20.85 4.34 -2.11
C GLU A 31 20.02 3.35 -1.27
N LYS A 32 20.23 3.30 0.05
CA LYS A 32 19.44 2.46 0.96
C LYS A 32 17.97 2.87 0.96
N VAL A 33 17.67 4.17 0.99
CA VAL A 33 16.31 4.69 0.97
C VAL A 33 15.63 4.41 -0.36
N GLU A 34 16.34 4.63 -1.46
CA GLU A 34 15.84 4.34 -2.81
C GLU A 34 15.50 2.85 -2.95
N LYS A 35 16.40 1.96 -2.54
CA LYS A 35 16.18 0.51 -2.56
C LYS A 35 14.99 0.11 -1.68
N ALA A 36 14.84 0.73 -0.51
CA ALA A 36 13.71 0.47 0.38
C ALA A 36 12.38 0.89 -0.25
N ARG A 37 12.31 2.05 -0.89
CA ARG A 37 11.10 2.53 -1.60
C ARG A 37 10.74 1.63 -2.77
N LYS A 38 11.72 1.27 -3.61
CA LYS A 38 11.55 0.33 -4.72
C LYS A 38 11.01 -1.02 -4.25
N GLY A 39 11.56 -1.55 -3.15
CA GLY A 39 11.09 -2.81 -2.56
C GLY A 39 9.64 -2.73 -2.06
N VAL A 40 9.27 -1.64 -1.38
CA VAL A 40 7.86 -1.45 -0.94
C VAL A 40 6.94 -1.36 -2.14
N MET A 41 7.30 -0.61 -3.19
CA MET A 41 6.48 -0.48 -4.39
C MET A 41 6.28 -1.82 -5.09
N GLU A 42 7.32 -2.64 -5.18
CA GLU A 42 7.22 -3.98 -5.73
C GLU A 42 6.24 -4.86 -4.96
N PHE A 43 6.24 -4.82 -3.62
CA PHE A 43 5.28 -5.58 -2.82
C PHE A 43 3.84 -5.08 -2.99
N LEU A 44 3.64 -3.77 -3.13
CA LEU A 44 2.32 -3.20 -3.40
C LEU A 44 1.79 -3.67 -4.76
N LEU A 45 2.64 -3.65 -5.80
CA LEU A 45 2.27 -4.01 -7.16
C LEU A 45 2.23 -5.53 -7.42
N ALA A 46 2.88 -6.34 -6.58
CA ALA A 46 2.89 -7.79 -6.71
C ALA A 46 1.46 -8.36 -6.82
N ASN A 47 0.58 -7.92 -5.92
CA ASN A 47 -0.81 -8.37 -5.86
C ASN A 47 -1.84 -7.35 -6.41
N HIS A 48 -1.40 -6.18 -6.88
CA HIS A 48 -2.31 -5.20 -7.48
C HIS A 48 -2.69 -5.60 -8.91
N PRO A 49 -3.97 -5.50 -9.31
CA PRO A 49 -4.42 -5.89 -10.65
C PRO A 49 -3.92 -4.90 -11.72
N LEU A 50 -3.86 -5.34 -12.97
CA LEU A 50 -3.45 -4.51 -14.13
C LEU A 50 -4.67 -3.80 -14.74
N ASP A 51 -5.48 -3.19 -13.88
CA ASP A 51 -6.79 -2.63 -14.25
C ASP A 51 -6.73 -1.14 -14.60
N CYS A 52 -5.54 -0.53 -14.70
CA CYS A 52 -5.40 0.91 -14.92
C CYS A 52 -6.28 1.47 -16.07
N PRO A 53 -6.45 0.79 -17.23
CA PRO A 53 -7.30 1.29 -18.31
C PRO A 53 -8.80 1.32 -18.00
N VAL A 54 -9.26 0.51 -17.03
CA VAL A 54 -10.66 0.39 -16.60
C VAL A 54 -10.84 0.90 -15.16
N CYS A 55 -9.81 1.55 -14.62
CA CYS A 55 -9.82 2.13 -13.30
C CYS A 55 -10.31 3.57 -13.39
N ASP A 56 -11.37 3.88 -12.65
CA ASP A 56 -11.93 5.23 -12.60
C ASP A 56 -10.91 6.26 -12.08
N GLN A 57 -9.93 5.82 -11.28
CA GLN A 57 -8.82 6.65 -10.76
C GLN A 57 -7.58 6.65 -11.67
N GLY A 58 -7.65 6.04 -12.86
CA GLY A 58 -6.53 6.01 -13.80
C GLY A 58 -6.13 7.43 -14.21
N GLY A 59 -4.85 7.80 -14.00
CA GLY A 59 -4.33 9.15 -14.28
C GLY A 59 -4.30 10.09 -13.08
N GLU A 60 -5.02 9.80 -11.99
CA GLU A 60 -4.98 10.55 -10.72
C GLU A 60 -4.61 9.66 -9.52
N CYS A 61 -4.10 8.45 -9.79
CA CYS A 61 -3.81 7.46 -8.78
C CYS A 61 -2.44 7.68 -8.14
N ASP A 62 -2.42 7.95 -6.82
CA ASP A 62 -1.19 8.04 -6.01
C ASP A 62 -0.22 6.87 -6.23
N LEU A 63 -0.75 5.65 -6.39
CA LEU A 63 0.06 4.45 -6.58
C LEU A 63 0.73 4.44 -7.96
N GLN A 64 0.03 4.93 -8.97
CA GLN A 64 0.56 5.06 -10.32
C GLN A 64 1.71 6.07 -10.34
N ASP A 65 1.50 7.26 -9.76
CA ASP A 65 2.51 8.31 -9.72
C ASP A 65 3.74 7.88 -8.93
N GLN A 66 3.54 7.31 -7.74
CA GLN A 66 4.65 6.81 -6.92
C GLN A 66 5.40 5.67 -7.62
N SER A 67 4.72 4.83 -8.40
CA SER A 67 5.37 3.81 -9.20
C SER A 67 6.22 4.40 -10.33
N MET A 68 5.80 5.50 -10.94
CA MET A 68 6.61 6.18 -11.95
C MET A 68 7.86 6.83 -11.35
N PHE A 69 7.73 7.46 -10.18
CA PHE A 69 8.85 8.18 -9.54
C PHE A 69 9.83 7.28 -8.78
N TYR A 70 9.33 6.23 -8.12
CA TYR A 70 10.11 5.42 -7.18
C TYR A 70 10.00 3.91 -7.41
N GLY A 71 9.25 3.48 -8.42
CA GLY A 71 9.07 2.06 -8.75
C GLY A 71 10.24 1.45 -9.51
N ILE A 72 10.04 0.19 -9.90
CA ILE A 72 10.94 -0.56 -10.77
C ILE A 72 10.18 -0.81 -12.08
N ASP A 73 10.84 -0.63 -13.22
CA ASP A 73 10.20 -0.73 -14.56
C ASP A 73 9.60 -2.11 -14.86
N LYS A 74 10.08 -3.18 -14.19
CA LYS A 74 9.65 -4.56 -14.44
C LYS A 74 9.30 -5.26 -13.14
N SER A 75 8.10 -5.84 -13.11
CA SER A 75 7.69 -6.77 -12.05
C SER A 75 8.45 -8.09 -12.17
N ARG A 76 8.99 -8.58 -11.05
CA ARG A 76 9.53 -9.94 -10.94
C ARG A 76 8.47 -10.98 -10.56
N TYR A 77 7.30 -10.52 -10.11
CA TYR A 77 6.21 -11.37 -9.67
C TYR A 77 5.46 -11.97 -10.88
N LYS A 78 5.47 -13.30 -10.97
CA LYS A 78 4.86 -14.09 -12.06
C LYS A 78 3.70 -14.98 -11.60
N GLU A 79 3.48 -15.08 -10.29
CA GLU A 79 2.46 -15.94 -9.71
C GLU A 79 1.05 -15.33 -9.87
N ASN A 80 0.04 -16.14 -9.58
CA ASN A 80 -1.35 -15.69 -9.60
C ASN A 80 -1.60 -14.61 -8.54
N LYS A 81 -2.10 -13.46 -9.00
CA LYS A 81 -2.49 -12.35 -8.13
C LYS A 81 -3.73 -12.74 -7.33
N ARG A 82 -3.82 -12.25 -6.09
CA ARG A 82 -5.04 -12.40 -5.30
C ARG A 82 -6.23 -11.72 -5.96
N PHE A 83 -7.41 -12.27 -5.73
CA PHE A 83 -8.68 -11.66 -6.09
C PHE A 83 -9.56 -11.53 -4.85
N VAL A 84 -10.25 -10.40 -4.72
CA VAL A 84 -11.19 -10.17 -3.62
C VAL A 84 -12.55 -9.83 -4.23
N PRO A 85 -13.63 -10.54 -3.82
CA PRO A 85 -14.96 -10.22 -4.31
C PRO A 85 -15.36 -8.80 -3.90
N GLU A 86 -16.09 -8.13 -4.78
CA GLU A 86 -16.63 -6.81 -4.51
C GLU A 86 -17.59 -6.83 -3.33
N LYS A 87 -17.55 -5.78 -2.52
CA LYS A 87 -18.42 -5.63 -1.36
C LYS A 87 -19.40 -4.49 -1.61
N TYR A 88 -20.68 -4.73 -1.36
CA TYR A 88 -21.65 -3.66 -1.44
C TYR A 88 -21.51 -2.73 -0.22
N MET A 89 -21.16 -1.47 -0.45
CA MET A 89 -21.05 -0.42 0.58
C MET A 89 -22.09 0.70 0.36
N GLY A 90 -23.27 0.33 -0.17
CA GLY A 90 -24.34 1.26 -0.48
C GLY A 90 -24.29 1.81 -1.92
N PRO A 91 -25.26 2.68 -2.28
CA PRO A 91 -25.43 3.17 -3.65
C PRO A 91 -24.43 4.27 -4.04
N LEU A 92 -23.75 4.87 -3.07
CA LEU A 92 -22.84 6.01 -3.30
C LEU A 92 -21.40 5.58 -3.58
N ILE A 93 -20.95 4.47 -2.99
CA ILE A 93 -19.54 4.04 -3.03
C ILE A 93 -19.45 2.72 -3.79
N LYS A 94 -18.95 2.78 -5.02
CA LYS A 94 -18.56 1.60 -5.79
C LYS A 94 -17.24 1.08 -5.25
N THR A 95 -17.18 -0.19 -4.84
CA THR A 95 -15.94 -0.78 -4.28
C THR A 95 -15.29 -1.75 -5.26
N GLN A 96 -13.96 -1.67 -5.33
CA GLN A 96 -13.13 -2.57 -6.12
C GLN A 96 -11.99 -3.07 -5.23
N MET A 97 -12.29 -4.04 -4.38
CA MET A 97 -11.41 -4.45 -3.28
C MET A 97 -10.12 -5.16 -3.75
N THR A 98 -10.10 -5.71 -4.96
CA THR A 98 -8.87 -6.25 -5.58
C THR A 98 -7.82 -5.16 -5.80
N ARG A 99 -8.24 -3.91 -6.06
CA ARG A 99 -7.34 -2.74 -6.22
C ARG A 99 -6.83 -2.19 -4.89
N CYS A 100 -7.49 -2.50 -3.78
CA CYS A 100 -7.14 -1.97 -2.45
C CYS A 100 -5.77 -2.49 -1.98
N ILE A 101 -4.87 -1.58 -1.58
CA ILE A 101 -3.56 -1.91 -1.02
C ILE A 101 -3.53 -2.10 0.51
N HIS A 102 -4.71 -2.10 1.15
CA HIS A 102 -4.88 -2.21 2.61
C HIS A 102 -4.10 -1.17 3.42
N CYS A 103 -4.08 0.08 2.96
CA CYS A 103 -3.45 1.20 3.67
C CYS A 103 -4.24 1.70 4.90
N THR A 104 -5.40 1.11 5.19
CA THR A 104 -6.33 1.42 6.31
C THR A 104 -6.86 2.86 6.38
N ARG A 105 -6.55 3.73 5.41
CA ARG A 105 -7.01 5.13 5.37
C ARG A 105 -8.53 5.26 5.45
N CYS A 106 -9.27 4.41 4.73
CA CYS A 106 -10.73 4.42 4.73
C CYS A 106 -11.34 4.04 6.09
N ILE A 107 -10.78 3.03 6.76
CA ILE A 107 -11.24 2.59 8.09
C ILE A 107 -11.01 3.71 9.11
N ARG A 108 -9.80 4.30 9.10
CA ARG A 108 -9.48 5.43 9.99
C ARG A 108 -10.41 6.62 9.76
N PHE A 109 -10.69 6.97 8.51
CA PHE A 109 -11.64 8.03 8.19
C PHE A 109 -13.05 7.71 8.71
N ALA A 110 -13.53 6.50 8.49
CA ALA A 110 -14.85 6.08 8.95
C ALA A 110 -14.98 6.18 10.47
N THR A 111 -14.01 5.66 11.22
CA THR A 111 -14.03 5.65 12.68
C THR A 111 -13.73 7.02 13.30
N GLU A 112 -12.68 7.71 12.84
CA GLU A 112 -12.17 8.94 13.46
C GLU A 112 -12.95 10.20 13.02
N VAL A 113 -13.43 10.24 11.77
CA VAL A 113 -14.04 11.45 11.18
C VAL A 113 -15.54 11.29 10.98
N ALA A 114 -15.98 10.20 10.34
CA ALA A 114 -17.40 9.96 10.10
C ALA A 114 -18.13 9.40 11.33
N GLY A 115 -17.39 8.89 12.33
CA GLY A 115 -17.93 8.32 13.56
C GLY A 115 -18.67 6.98 13.39
N VAL A 116 -18.44 6.27 12.28
CA VAL A 116 -19.06 4.98 11.98
C VAL A 116 -18.03 3.85 12.04
N THR A 117 -18.34 2.78 12.77
CA THR A 117 -17.43 1.64 12.98
C THR A 117 -17.76 0.44 12.10
N GLU A 118 -18.57 0.62 11.06
CA GLU A 118 -19.03 -0.47 10.19
C GLU A 118 -17.94 -1.00 9.25
N LEU A 119 -16.88 -0.21 9.02
CA LEU A 119 -15.74 -0.62 8.21
C LEU A 119 -14.65 -1.23 9.09
N GLU A 120 -14.51 -2.54 9.02
CA GLU A 120 -13.44 -3.27 9.69
C GLU A 120 -12.47 -3.94 8.71
N GLN A 121 -11.24 -4.17 9.19
CA GLN A 121 -10.23 -4.91 8.45
C GLN A 121 -10.55 -6.41 8.50
N LEU A 122 -11.41 -6.87 7.59
CA LEU A 122 -11.62 -8.30 7.39
C LEU A 122 -10.36 -8.89 6.75
N VAL A 123 -9.44 -9.35 7.60
CA VAL A 123 -8.32 -10.21 7.22
C VAL A 123 -8.87 -11.60 6.92
N GLU A 124 -9.68 -11.73 5.87
CA GLU A 124 -9.83 -13.03 5.20
C GLU A 124 -8.57 -13.25 4.37
N VAL A 125 -7.49 -13.53 5.08
CA VAL A 125 -6.35 -14.20 4.51
C VAL A 125 -6.81 -15.65 4.28
N LYS A 126 -7.55 -15.86 3.19
CA LYS A 126 -7.55 -17.15 2.50
C LYS A 126 -6.16 -17.35 1.89
N ILE A 127 -5.13 -17.45 2.75
CA ILE A 127 -3.94 -18.24 2.40
C ILE A 127 -4.53 -19.63 2.19
N CYS A 128 -4.57 -20.04 0.92
CA CYS A 128 -4.59 -21.43 0.49
C CYS A 128 -5.20 -22.39 1.53
N LYS A 129 -6.54 -22.51 1.57
CA LYS A 129 -7.10 -23.83 1.88
C LYS A 129 -6.68 -24.72 0.72
N LEU A 130 -5.49 -25.31 0.83
CA LEU A 130 -5.15 -26.54 0.13
C LEU A 130 -6.28 -27.52 0.50
N PRO A 131 -7.09 -28.00 -0.45
CA PRO A 131 -7.85 -29.20 -0.20
C PRO A 131 -6.82 -30.33 -0.09
N HIS A 132 -6.99 -31.20 0.91
CA HIS A 132 -6.16 -32.38 1.21
C HIS A 132 -4.90 -32.10 2.04
N ILE A 133 -5.07 -32.07 3.37
CA ILE A 133 -4.62 -33.10 4.33
C ILE A 133 -5.65 -33.11 5.47
#